data_AF-A0A0W8BFX4-F1
#
_entry.id   AF-A0A0W8BFX4-F1
#
_cell.length_a   1.000
_cell.length_b   1.000
_cell.length_c   1.000
_cell.angle_alpha   90.00
_cell.angle_beta   90.00
_cell.angle_gamma   90.00
#
_symmetry.space_group_name_H-M   'P 1'
#
loop_
_entity.id
_entity.type
_entity.pdbx_description
1 polymer ?
#
loop_
_entity_poly.entity_id
_entity_poly.type
_entity_poly.pdbx_seq_one_letter_code
_entity_poly.pdbx_strand_id
1 'polypeptide(L)'
;MYPLPVQPYPSRALNANETNLLRRFTNTLTAAALHDYDCFVKDCHGDVSEDTRHDWKFVKKQGGLAVYRDRDANARHNEDTITMAETNGRISSQEHQPPGQIESLLCIGTLPGTLDDIMCGIVCPTAQDTMLKSSCIGDNIVDCCVLASILSPTPEDPWRSLTLKWAVNAGPNTTRPLVRPRDFTYVEATGITTNIDGERVGYHIVHSVVVPDTQPIDKQRLVRGNVSLYHVYRQKSPNTVEEDKPMSEQKPDTNKAQQQQELFPSVFPNIRMLVFPFRFLGYWLGRKLWAEEPRAPQARTLLDDIVYGEGPRFRIPTKELYFTDMQDKKVIKYSLETGKRTLVYDDPEDMLSGLGWLPDGRLLISSMNKRQVLVHDEKTNTTELYADVKDVTQVRANDMVVSTSGRAYLGSFGFHHADIMSIASSAIVSIGPDGSVRVEATGLVFPNGVVITPDGKTLIVGETFEGRLTAYDIGEDGKLSNGRLWADVGSLVDGICLDADGCVWASIVQSGMYQTGGGLVRVKEGGEILDVIGFGANGIKNSVFACQLGTDSDGKHQLFFMEAATSYDDLIWKDGPEAARKNGLLRAIEVSIGPARVPGNDSYCGGYC
;
A
#
# COMPACT_ATOMS: atom_id res chain seq x y z
N MET A 1 -13.31 16.75 16.28
CA MET A 1 -14.45 15.84 16.50
C MET A 1 -15.57 16.33 15.58
N TYR A 2 -16.14 15.44 14.76
CA TYR A 2 -17.22 15.76 13.82
C TYR A 2 -18.57 15.29 14.39
N PRO A 3 -19.70 15.94 14.04
CA PRO A 3 -19.78 17.18 13.28
C PRO A 3 -19.11 18.34 14.02
N LEU A 4 -18.69 19.36 13.29
CA LEU A 4 -18.02 20.50 13.88
C LEU A 4 -18.95 21.28 14.80
N PRO A 5 -18.45 21.74 15.97
CA PRO A 5 -19.28 22.46 16.93
C PRO A 5 -19.80 23.79 16.37
N VAL A 6 -19.12 24.36 15.38
CA VAL A 6 -19.56 25.54 14.62
C VAL A 6 -19.37 25.23 13.14
N GLN A 7 -20.43 25.44 12.35
CA GLN A 7 -20.37 25.27 10.90
C GLN A 7 -19.38 26.27 10.29
N PRO A 8 -18.43 25.82 9.46
CA PRO A 8 -17.31 26.66 9.07
C PRO A 8 -17.67 27.69 8.00
N TYR A 9 -18.76 27.47 7.27
CA TYR A 9 -19.23 28.38 6.23
C TYR A 9 -20.70 28.72 6.47
N PRO A 10 -21.08 30.02 6.40
CA PRO A 10 -22.46 30.44 6.51
C PRO A 10 -23.25 30.05 5.27
N SER A 11 -24.58 29.95 5.41
CA SER A 11 -25.46 29.89 4.25
C SER A 11 -25.30 31.15 3.38
N ARG A 12 -25.29 30.95 2.06
CA ARG A 12 -25.18 32.01 1.06
C ARG A 12 -26.54 32.30 0.45
N ALA A 13 -26.88 33.58 0.40
CA ALA A 13 -27.92 34.06 -0.50
C ALA A 13 -27.30 34.21 -1.90
N LEU A 14 -27.66 33.31 -2.82
CA LEU A 14 -27.24 33.42 -4.22
C LEU A 14 -28.07 34.48 -4.93
N ASN A 15 -27.42 35.29 -5.77
CA ASN A 15 -28.15 36.23 -6.62
C ASN A 15 -28.80 35.49 -7.82
N ALA A 16 -29.65 36.20 -8.57
CA ALA A 16 -30.38 35.61 -9.69
C ALA A 16 -29.45 35.07 -10.80
N ASN A 17 -28.31 35.71 -11.03
CA ASN A 17 -27.36 35.28 -12.05
C ASN A 17 -26.63 34.00 -11.63
N GLU A 18 -26.14 33.93 -10.39
CA GLU A 18 -25.50 32.73 -9.82
C GLU A 18 -26.49 31.54 -9.80
N THR A 19 -27.73 31.80 -9.39
CA THR A 19 -28.81 30.80 -9.39
C THR A 19 -29.08 30.25 -10.79
N ASN A 20 -29.21 31.14 -11.78
CA ASN A 20 -29.45 30.73 -13.16
C ASN A 20 -28.26 29.99 -13.78
N LEU A 21 -27.04 30.39 -13.42
CA LEU A 21 -25.81 29.74 -13.88
C LEU A 21 -25.74 28.30 -13.37
N LEU A 22 -25.93 28.08 -12.07
CA LEU A 22 -25.91 26.74 -11.48
C LEU A 22 -27.04 25.85 -12.03
N ARG A 23 -28.24 26.40 -12.27
CA ARG A 23 -29.34 25.67 -12.93
C ARG A 23 -28.97 25.23 -14.35
N ARG A 24 -28.42 26.14 -15.15
CA ARG A 24 -28.01 25.84 -16.54
C ARG A 24 -26.88 24.81 -16.57
N PHE A 25 -25.89 24.99 -15.69
CA PHE A 25 -24.77 24.09 -15.54
C PHE A 25 -25.25 22.67 -15.23
N THR A 26 -26.07 22.50 -14.20
CA THR A 26 -26.55 21.17 -13.82
C THR A 26 -27.48 20.56 -14.88
N ASN A 27 -28.35 21.35 -15.52
CA ASN A 27 -29.17 20.84 -16.62
C ASN A 27 -28.33 20.31 -17.79
N THR A 28 -27.21 20.98 -18.09
CA THR A 28 -26.27 20.55 -19.14
C THR A 28 -25.61 19.23 -18.77
N LEU A 29 -25.15 19.10 -17.53
CA LEU A 29 -24.59 17.86 -16.99
C LEU A 29 -25.60 16.71 -17.00
N THR A 30 -26.84 16.96 -16.60
CA THR A 30 -27.92 15.97 -16.63
C THR A 30 -28.21 15.52 -18.06
N ALA A 31 -28.29 16.44 -19.02
CA ALA A 31 -28.54 16.10 -20.42
C ALA A 31 -27.40 15.25 -21.01
N ALA A 32 -26.14 15.58 -20.70
CA ALA A 32 -24.98 14.80 -21.13
C ALA A 32 -25.00 13.38 -20.53
N ALA A 33 -25.22 13.26 -19.21
CA ALA A 33 -25.28 11.95 -18.55
C ALA A 33 -26.41 11.05 -19.08
N LEU A 34 -27.57 11.63 -19.40
CA LEU A 34 -28.68 10.88 -20.02
C LEU A 34 -28.36 10.45 -21.45
N HIS A 35 -27.68 11.30 -22.22
CA HIS A 35 -27.25 10.95 -23.56
C HIS A 35 -26.25 9.79 -23.54
N ASP A 36 -25.25 9.84 -22.65
CA ASP A 36 -24.27 8.77 -22.48
C ASP A 36 -24.94 7.46 -22.05
N TYR A 37 -25.92 7.54 -21.14
CA TYR A 37 -26.73 6.39 -20.72
C TYR A 37 -27.54 5.80 -21.88
N ASP A 38 -28.21 6.63 -22.66
CA ASP A 38 -29.03 6.17 -23.80
C ASP A 38 -28.14 5.50 -24.86
N CYS A 39 -26.95 6.05 -25.14
CA CYS A 39 -25.94 5.42 -25.99
C CYS A 39 -25.48 4.09 -25.40
N PHE A 40 -25.22 4.02 -24.09
CA PHE A 40 -24.83 2.78 -23.41
C PHE A 40 -25.91 1.69 -23.51
N VAL A 41 -27.18 2.02 -23.26
CA VAL A 41 -28.29 1.06 -23.37
C VAL A 41 -28.48 0.57 -24.81
N LYS A 42 -28.36 1.47 -25.80
CA LYS A 42 -28.55 1.14 -27.22
C LYS A 42 -27.39 0.33 -27.80
N ASP A 43 -26.16 0.73 -27.53
CA ASP A 43 -24.97 0.14 -28.14
C ASP A 43 -24.49 -1.12 -27.41
N CYS A 44 -24.68 -1.17 -26.08
CA CYS A 44 -24.17 -2.25 -25.24
C CYS A 44 -25.27 -3.15 -24.66
N HIS A 45 -26.55 -2.94 -25.01
CA HIS A 45 -27.70 -3.69 -24.49
C HIS A 45 -27.79 -3.72 -22.94
N GLY A 46 -27.22 -2.72 -22.26
CA GLY A 46 -27.17 -2.66 -20.80
C GLY A 46 -26.18 -3.65 -20.14
N ASP A 47 -25.24 -4.22 -20.90
CA ASP A 47 -24.18 -5.10 -20.38
C ASP A 47 -22.81 -4.77 -20.99
N VAL A 48 -21.76 -4.92 -20.19
CA VAL A 48 -20.38 -4.75 -20.64
C VAL A 48 -19.83 -6.16 -20.91
N SER A 49 -20.29 -6.77 -22.01
CA SER A 49 -19.75 -8.04 -22.49
C SER A 49 -18.33 -7.87 -23.04
N GLU A 50 -17.52 -8.93 -23.04
CA GLU A 50 -16.12 -8.90 -23.55
C GLU A 50 -16.00 -8.39 -25.00
N ASP A 51 -17.08 -8.46 -25.79
CA ASP A 51 -17.09 -8.07 -27.21
C ASP A 51 -17.41 -6.58 -27.47
N THR A 52 -18.00 -5.84 -26.52
CA THR A 52 -18.64 -4.55 -26.86
C THR A 52 -17.84 -3.29 -26.62
N ARG A 53 -16.75 -3.27 -25.81
CA ARG A 53 -15.80 -2.12 -25.78
C ARG A 53 -14.40 -2.56 -25.33
N HIS A 54 -13.39 -2.31 -26.18
CA HIS A 54 -11.95 -2.47 -25.85
C HIS A 54 -11.46 -1.52 -24.74
N ASP A 55 -12.36 -0.66 -24.26
CA ASP A 55 -12.12 0.53 -23.47
C ASP A 55 -12.36 0.37 -21.97
N TRP A 56 -13.07 -0.68 -21.54
CA TRP A 56 -13.43 -0.83 -20.12
C TRP A 56 -12.76 -2.07 -19.54
N LYS A 57 -12.24 -1.94 -18.32
CA LYS A 57 -11.58 -3.01 -17.56
C LYS A 57 -12.41 -3.32 -16.34
N PHE A 58 -12.90 -4.55 -16.24
CA PHE A 58 -13.62 -5.01 -15.06
C PHE A 58 -12.80 -4.82 -13.78
N VAL A 59 -13.43 -4.26 -12.74
CA VAL A 59 -12.82 -4.00 -11.42
C VAL A 59 -13.36 -5.00 -10.40
N LYS A 60 -14.68 -5.05 -10.21
CA LYS A 60 -15.32 -5.89 -9.18
C LYS A 60 -16.83 -6.03 -9.44
N LYS A 61 -17.43 -7.12 -8.96
CA LYS A 61 -18.89 -7.33 -8.92
C LYS A 61 -19.34 -7.59 -7.48
N GLN A 62 -20.47 -7.03 -7.08
CA GLN A 62 -21.11 -7.27 -5.79
C GLN A 62 -22.62 -7.27 -5.94
N GLY A 63 -23.26 -8.41 -5.66
CA GLY A 63 -24.69 -8.58 -5.90
C GLY A 63 -25.04 -8.39 -7.38
N GLY A 64 -26.05 -7.55 -7.65
CA GLY A 64 -26.48 -7.19 -8.99
C GLY A 64 -25.65 -6.11 -9.68
N LEU A 65 -24.62 -5.54 -9.02
CA LEU A 65 -23.82 -4.41 -9.51
C LEU A 65 -22.40 -4.85 -9.91
N ALA A 66 -21.90 -4.31 -11.01
CA ALA A 66 -20.56 -4.53 -11.55
C ALA A 66 -19.88 -3.18 -11.84
N VAL A 67 -18.60 -3.06 -11.46
CA VAL A 67 -17.78 -1.86 -11.62
C VAL A 67 -16.67 -2.14 -12.64
N TYR A 68 -16.46 -1.19 -13.53
CA TYR A 68 -15.48 -1.17 -14.60
C TYR A 68 -14.67 0.13 -14.52
N ARG A 69 -13.47 0.12 -15.06
CA ARG A 69 -12.56 1.26 -15.16
C ARG A 69 -12.26 1.54 -16.62
N ASP A 70 -12.32 2.78 -17.05
CA ASP A 70 -11.93 3.18 -18.41
C ASP A 70 -10.41 3.00 -18.57
N ARG A 71 -10.00 2.29 -19.62
CA ARG A 71 -8.62 1.98 -20.00
C ARG A 71 -7.93 3.18 -20.65
N ASP A 72 -8.70 4.05 -21.30
CA ASP A 72 -8.22 5.16 -22.14
C ASP A 72 -8.76 6.54 -21.69
N ALA A 73 -9.23 6.66 -20.44
CA ALA A 73 -9.75 7.91 -19.86
C ALA A 73 -8.82 9.12 -20.09
N ASN A 74 -7.50 8.89 -20.09
CA ASN A 74 -6.50 9.93 -20.30
C ASN A 74 -6.27 10.28 -21.79
N ALA A 75 -6.55 9.36 -22.71
CA ALA A 75 -6.42 9.60 -24.15
C ALA A 75 -7.64 10.34 -24.71
N ARG A 76 -8.85 10.04 -24.21
CA ARG A 76 -10.11 10.71 -24.60
C ARG A 76 -10.28 12.11 -24.01
N HIS A 77 -9.70 12.40 -22.84
CA HIS A 77 -9.78 13.73 -22.22
C HIS A 77 -9.06 14.84 -23.01
N ASN A 78 -8.21 14.48 -23.99
CA ASN A 78 -7.60 15.46 -24.89
C ASN A 78 -8.54 15.93 -26.02
N GLU A 79 -9.66 15.25 -26.28
CA GLU A 79 -10.55 15.60 -27.39
C GLU A 79 -11.99 15.97 -26.96
N ASP A 80 -12.55 15.42 -25.88
CA ASP A 80 -13.98 15.60 -25.56
C ASP A 80 -14.31 16.13 -24.15
N THR A 81 -13.37 16.79 -23.48
CA THR A 81 -13.75 17.53 -22.26
C THR A 81 -14.52 18.78 -22.64
N ILE A 82 -15.81 18.85 -22.30
CA ILE A 82 -16.57 20.10 -22.26
C ILE A 82 -15.95 21.00 -21.18
N THR A 83 -14.84 21.63 -21.53
CA THR A 83 -14.32 22.83 -20.87
C THR A 83 -14.95 23.99 -21.60
N MET A 84 -16.11 24.45 -21.14
CA MET A 84 -16.68 25.72 -21.60
C MET A 84 -15.90 26.86 -20.95
N ALA A 85 -14.66 27.03 -21.40
CA ALA A 85 -13.98 28.30 -21.28
C ALA A 85 -14.62 29.27 -22.28
N GLU A 86 -14.92 30.47 -21.78
CA GLU A 86 -15.34 31.66 -22.54
C GLU A 86 -16.81 31.73 -22.99
N THR A 87 -17.63 32.42 -22.21
CA THR A 87 -17.94 33.84 -22.52
C THR A 87 -18.76 34.49 -21.41
N ASN A 88 -18.12 35.49 -20.76
CA ASN A 88 -18.70 36.58 -19.99
C ASN A 88 -19.64 36.27 -18.82
N GLY A 89 -19.04 36.06 -17.63
CA GLY A 89 -19.76 36.20 -16.35
C GLY A 89 -19.12 35.57 -15.10
N ARG A 90 -17.80 35.30 -15.10
CA ARG A 90 -16.92 34.90 -13.97
C ARG A 90 -17.54 34.05 -12.84
N ILE A 91 -17.57 32.74 -13.07
CA ILE A 91 -16.97 31.75 -12.16
C ILE A 91 -15.74 31.22 -12.91
N SER A 92 -14.55 31.40 -12.36
CA SER A 92 -13.28 31.06 -13.00
C SER A 92 -12.82 29.68 -12.56
N SER A 93 -12.86 28.67 -13.43
CA SER A 93 -11.87 27.59 -13.40
C SER A 93 -10.57 28.20 -13.92
N GLN A 94 -9.63 28.55 -13.04
CA GLN A 94 -8.30 28.92 -13.50
C GLN A 94 -7.67 27.69 -14.17
N GLU A 95 -7.63 27.71 -15.50
CA GLU A 95 -6.68 26.99 -16.33
C GLU A 95 -5.27 27.42 -15.89
N HIS A 96 -4.53 26.59 -15.15
CA HIS A 96 -3.05 26.68 -15.04
C HIS A 96 -2.41 25.33 -14.66
N GLN A 97 -3.14 24.23 -14.74
CA GLN A 97 -2.57 22.87 -14.67
C GLN A 97 -3.08 22.09 -15.88
N PRO A 98 -2.25 21.21 -16.49
CA PRO A 98 -2.80 20.24 -17.43
C PRO A 98 -3.93 19.43 -16.76
N PRO A 99 -4.80 18.77 -17.54
CA PRO A 99 -5.83 17.93 -16.97
C PRO A 99 -5.16 16.77 -16.24
N GLY A 100 -5.15 16.85 -14.91
CA GLY A 100 -4.66 15.78 -14.04
C GLY A 100 -5.39 14.47 -14.30
N GLN A 101 -4.71 13.35 -14.08
CA GLN A 101 -5.20 12.01 -14.43
C GLN A 101 -6.56 11.74 -13.77
N ILE A 102 -7.61 11.64 -14.59
CA ILE A 102 -8.98 11.36 -14.16
C ILE A 102 -9.20 9.85 -14.21
N GLU A 103 -9.40 9.20 -13.07
CA GLU A 103 -9.87 7.80 -13.07
C GLU A 103 -11.38 7.80 -13.32
N SER A 104 -11.78 7.40 -14.54
CA SER A 104 -13.19 7.18 -14.90
C SER A 104 -13.61 5.73 -14.59
N LEU A 105 -14.62 5.56 -13.75
CA LEU A 105 -15.18 4.28 -13.30
C LEU A 105 -16.64 4.18 -13.72
N LEU A 106 -17.05 3.08 -14.34
CA LEU A 106 -18.43 2.80 -14.72
C LEU A 106 -19.01 1.74 -13.78
N CYS A 107 -20.10 2.00 -13.06
CA CYS A 107 -20.81 0.99 -12.28
C CYS A 107 -22.20 0.75 -12.85
N ILE A 108 -22.46 -0.47 -13.30
CA ILE A 108 -23.74 -0.87 -13.91
C ILE A 108 -24.34 -2.05 -13.16
N GLY A 109 -25.67 -2.15 -13.15
CA GLY A 109 -26.33 -3.35 -12.68
C GLY A 109 -27.77 -3.13 -12.25
N THR A 110 -28.29 -4.05 -11.42
CA THR A 110 -29.70 -3.99 -10.97
C THR A 110 -29.86 -4.01 -9.46
N LEU A 111 -30.80 -3.21 -8.96
CA LEU A 111 -31.22 -3.10 -7.57
C LEU A 111 -32.67 -3.57 -7.39
N PRO A 112 -33.01 -4.26 -6.28
CA PRO A 112 -34.38 -4.59 -5.95
C PRO A 112 -35.16 -3.34 -5.48
N GLY A 113 -36.42 -3.20 -5.91
CA GLY A 113 -37.32 -2.11 -5.52
C GLY A 113 -37.91 -1.34 -6.70
N THR A 114 -38.63 -0.26 -6.39
CA THR A 114 -39.14 0.69 -7.38
C THR A 114 -38.18 1.87 -7.55
N LEU A 115 -38.30 2.57 -8.68
CA LEU A 115 -37.55 3.80 -8.94
C LEU A 115 -37.83 4.86 -7.86
N ASP A 116 -39.06 4.92 -7.37
CA ASP A 116 -39.44 5.84 -6.29
C ASP A 116 -38.77 5.47 -4.96
N ASP A 117 -38.61 4.17 -4.66
CA ASP A 117 -37.86 3.72 -3.46
C ASP A 117 -36.40 4.17 -3.52
N ILE A 118 -35.77 4.02 -4.69
CA ILE A 118 -34.39 4.45 -4.92
C ILE A 118 -34.27 5.97 -4.79
N MET A 119 -35.14 6.73 -5.45
CA MET A 119 -35.12 8.20 -5.37
C MET A 119 -35.39 8.70 -3.95
N CYS A 120 -36.26 8.03 -3.19
CA CYS A 120 -36.49 8.34 -1.78
C CYS A 120 -35.22 8.19 -0.91
N GLY A 121 -34.36 7.22 -1.22
CA GLY A 121 -33.08 7.05 -0.51
C GLY A 121 -31.98 8.03 -0.95
N ILE A 122 -32.11 8.63 -2.13
CA ILE A 122 -31.09 9.50 -2.72
C ILE A 122 -31.29 10.96 -2.36
N VAL A 123 -32.54 11.45 -2.44
CA VAL A 123 -32.91 12.85 -2.34
C VAL A 123 -32.71 13.36 -0.90
N CYS A 124 -31.66 14.14 -0.69
CA CYS A 124 -31.29 14.67 0.62
C CYS A 124 -31.13 16.20 0.60
N PRO A 125 -32.21 17.00 0.52
CA PRO A 125 -32.10 18.46 0.33
C PRO A 125 -31.49 19.18 1.54
N THR A 126 -31.50 18.58 2.74
CA THR A 126 -30.92 19.16 3.95
C THR A 126 -29.65 18.47 4.42
N ALA A 127 -28.88 19.13 5.29
CA ALA A 127 -27.72 18.54 5.94
C ALA A 127 -28.10 17.34 6.83
N GLN A 128 -29.27 17.42 7.50
CA GLN A 128 -29.78 16.31 8.32
C GLN A 128 -30.08 15.08 7.46
N ASP A 129 -30.74 15.26 6.31
CA ASP A 129 -31.02 14.17 5.38
C ASP A 129 -29.74 13.52 4.87
N THR A 130 -28.71 14.35 4.60
CA THR A 130 -27.40 13.88 4.12
C THR A 130 -26.70 13.03 5.18
N MET A 131 -26.71 13.47 6.44
CA MET A 131 -26.13 12.71 7.55
C MET A 131 -26.89 11.41 7.84
N LEU A 132 -28.23 11.44 7.74
CA LEU A 132 -29.06 10.25 7.89
C LEU A 132 -28.75 9.22 6.78
N LYS A 133 -28.75 9.66 5.51
CA LYS A 133 -28.37 8.83 4.36
C LYS A 133 -27.00 8.21 4.56
N SER A 134 -26.00 9.02 4.93
CA SER A 134 -24.62 8.55 5.16
C SER A 134 -24.55 7.45 6.22
N SER A 135 -25.32 7.59 7.32
CA SER A 135 -25.37 6.57 8.37
C SER A 135 -25.95 5.22 7.89
N CYS A 136 -26.83 5.24 6.89
CA CYS A 136 -27.44 4.04 6.32
C CYS A 136 -26.55 3.37 5.26
N ILE A 137 -25.85 4.15 4.43
CA ILE A 137 -25.08 3.61 3.28
C ILE A 137 -23.57 3.48 3.53
N GLY A 138 -23.05 4.07 4.61
CA GLY A 138 -21.64 3.91 5.00
C GLY A 138 -20.63 4.60 4.06
N ASP A 139 -21.03 5.67 3.38
CA ASP A 139 -20.20 6.47 2.46
C ASP A 139 -19.14 7.34 3.18
N ASN A 140 -19.15 7.32 4.51
CA ASN A 140 -18.21 7.98 5.42
C ASN A 140 -18.26 9.52 5.44
N ILE A 141 -19.37 10.11 5.01
CA ILE A 141 -19.64 11.52 5.29
C ILE A 141 -19.85 11.70 6.81
N VAL A 142 -19.03 12.56 7.43
CA VAL A 142 -19.06 12.80 8.88
C VAL A 142 -19.56 14.19 9.26
N ASP A 143 -19.62 15.09 8.28
CA ASP A 143 -20.16 16.43 8.44
C ASP A 143 -20.66 16.97 7.10
N CYS A 144 -21.67 17.83 7.15
CA CYS A 144 -22.28 18.43 5.97
C CYS A 144 -22.95 19.76 6.31
N CYS A 145 -22.85 20.71 5.39
CA CYS A 145 -23.58 21.98 5.40
C CYS A 145 -24.21 22.23 4.03
N VAL A 146 -25.44 22.74 4.02
CA VAL A 146 -26.08 23.25 2.79
C VAL A 146 -25.76 24.74 2.70
N LEU A 147 -24.93 25.10 1.73
CA LEU A 147 -24.53 26.48 1.48
C LEU A 147 -25.66 27.27 0.82
N ALA A 148 -26.39 26.65 -0.12
CA ALA A 148 -27.58 27.26 -0.73
C ALA A 148 -28.55 26.18 -1.26
N SER A 149 -29.85 26.45 -1.15
CA SER A 149 -30.90 25.63 -1.77
C SER A 149 -31.49 26.39 -2.95
N ILE A 150 -31.36 25.83 -4.14
CA ILE A 150 -31.74 26.46 -5.41
C ILE A 150 -33.08 25.93 -5.90
N LEU A 151 -33.29 24.62 -5.74
CA LEU A 151 -34.57 23.95 -5.92
C LEU A 151 -34.76 23.00 -4.74
N SER A 152 -35.98 22.99 -4.22
CA SER A 152 -36.39 22.08 -3.15
C SER A 152 -37.54 21.21 -3.65
N PRO A 153 -37.68 19.98 -3.11
CA PRO A 153 -38.82 19.12 -3.37
C PRO A 153 -40.16 19.79 -3.09
N THR A 154 -41.17 19.47 -3.90
CA THR A 154 -42.57 19.85 -3.64
C THR A 154 -43.47 18.61 -3.65
N PRO A 155 -44.70 18.66 -3.11
CA PRO A 155 -45.62 17.53 -3.17
C PRO A 155 -45.87 17.01 -4.61
N GLU A 156 -45.85 17.91 -5.59
CA GLU A 156 -46.06 17.60 -7.01
C GLU A 156 -44.79 17.08 -7.71
N ASP A 157 -43.61 17.42 -7.18
CA ASP A 157 -42.31 17.01 -7.71
C ASP A 157 -41.35 16.67 -6.54
N PRO A 158 -41.57 15.51 -5.89
CA PRO A 158 -40.92 15.17 -4.61
C PRO A 158 -39.44 14.81 -4.76
N TRP A 159 -38.98 14.52 -5.98
CA TRP A 159 -37.61 14.08 -6.23
C TRP A 159 -36.70 15.20 -6.73
N ARG A 160 -37.26 16.36 -7.08
CA ARG A 160 -36.49 17.49 -7.61
C ARG A 160 -35.76 18.23 -6.50
N SER A 161 -34.44 18.24 -6.60
CA SER A 161 -33.57 19.02 -5.72
C SER A 161 -32.40 19.60 -6.51
N LEU A 162 -31.97 20.80 -6.13
CA LEU A 162 -30.69 21.37 -6.56
C LEU A 162 -30.12 22.18 -5.39
N THR A 163 -29.01 21.70 -4.86
CA THR A 163 -28.36 22.29 -3.68
C THR A 163 -26.88 22.50 -3.92
N LEU A 164 -26.33 23.52 -3.27
CA LEU A 164 -24.90 23.74 -3.14
C LEU A 164 -24.48 23.33 -1.74
N LYS A 165 -23.55 22.39 -1.63
CA LYS A 165 -23.16 21.77 -0.36
C LYS A 165 -21.67 21.85 -0.11
N TRP A 166 -21.35 21.82 1.18
CA TRP A 166 -20.05 21.47 1.69
C TRP A 166 -20.17 20.18 2.51
N ALA A 167 -19.31 19.20 2.31
CA ALA A 167 -19.31 17.99 3.13
C ALA A 167 -17.89 17.48 3.41
N VAL A 168 -17.73 16.82 4.56
CA VAL A 168 -16.49 16.16 4.98
C VAL A 168 -16.66 14.66 4.85
N ASN A 169 -15.84 14.05 4.01
CA ASN A 169 -15.66 12.60 3.98
C ASN A 169 -14.42 12.25 4.82
N ALA A 170 -14.62 11.55 5.93
CA ALA A 170 -13.50 11.13 6.77
C ALA A 170 -12.81 9.85 6.26
N GLY A 171 -13.34 9.26 5.19
CA GLY A 171 -12.96 7.94 4.73
C GLY A 171 -13.44 6.84 5.70
N PRO A 172 -13.26 5.58 5.31
CA PRO A 172 -13.57 4.42 6.14
C PRO A 172 -13.07 4.58 7.58
N ASN A 173 -13.84 4.13 8.58
CA ASN A 173 -13.41 4.17 9.99
C ASN A 173 -12.02 3.58 10.21
N THR A 174 -11.64 2.59 9.40
CA THR A 174 -10.33 1.94 9.39
C THR A 174 -9.19 2.82 8.90
N THR A 175 -9.47 3.83 8.05
CA THR A 175 -8.48 4.75 7.48
C THR A 175 -8.55 6.17 8.07
N ARG A 176 -9.59 6.50 8.85
CA ARG A 176 -9.76 7.81 9.53
C ARG A 176 -8.53 8.29 10.34
N PRO A 177 -7.74 7.41 10.98
CA PRO A 177 -6.52 7.82 11.67
C PRO A 177 -5.35 8.17 10.75
N LEU A 178 -5.38 7.72 9.49
CA LEU A 178 -4.25 7.71 8.54
C LEU A 178 -4.46 8.66 7.36
N VAL A 179 -5.71 8.84 6.93
CA VAL A 179 -6.09 9.70 5.82
C VAL A 179 -6.76 10.95 6.39
N ARG A 180 -6.21 12.11 6.05
CA ARG A 180 -6.86 13.38 6.39
C ARG A 180 -8.26 13.39 5.77
N PRO A 181 -9.31 13.73 6.56
CA PRO A 181 -10.64 13.89 6.02
C PRO A 181 -10.61 14.89 4.86
N ARG A 182 -11.31 14.56 3.79
CA ARG A 182 -11.45 15.45 2.63
C ARG A 182 -12.71 16.27 2.77
N ASP A 183 -12.61 17.52 2.39
CA ASP A 183 -13.77 18.37 2.27
C ASP A 183 -14.07 18.64 0.79
N PHE A 184 -15.35 18.76 0.45
CA PHE A 184 -15.80 18.98 -0.91
C PHE A 184 -16.81 20.11 -0.92
N THR A 185 -16.69 21.01 -1.89
CA THR A 185 -17.76 21.93 -2.26
C THR A 185 -18.33 21.49 -3.60
N TYR A 186 -19.62 21.20 -3.64
CA TYR A 186 -20.24 20.59 -4.83
C TYR A 186 -21.69 21.02 -5.00
N VAL A 187 -22.17 20.99 -6.24
CA VAL A 187 -23.59 20.97 -6.55
C VAL A 187 -24.10 19.54 -6.50
N GLU A 188 -25.28 19.36 -5.93
CA GLU A 188 -26.01 18.09 -5.97
C GLU A 188 -27.40 18.34 -6.55
N ALA A 189 -27.76 17.57 -7.57
CA ALA A 189 -29.06 17.62 -8.19
C ALA A 189 -29.68 16.25 -8.36
N THR A 190 -30.99 16.21 -8.15
CA THR A 190 -31.80 15.01 -8.29
C THR A 190 -33.11 15.34 -9.00
N GLY A 191 -33.70 14.34 -9.64
CA GLY A 191 -35.01 14.48 -10.23
C GLY A 191 -35.41 13.24 -11.03
N ILE A 192 -36.64 13.29 -11.55
CA ILE A 192 -37.14 12.33 -12.53
C ILE A 192 -37.28 13.06 -13.85
N THR A 193 -36.92 12.39 -14.93
CA THR A 193 -37.12 12.86 -16.30
C THR A 193 -37.47 11.70 -17.21
N THR A 194 -37.64 11.98 -18.49
CA THR A 194 -37.83 10.98 -19.54
C THR A 194 -36.59 10.90 -20.42
N ASN A 195 -36.16 9.69 -20.75
CA ASN A 195 -35.08 9.47 -21.71
C ASN A 195 -35.57 9.61 -23.16
N ILE A 196 -34.68 9.41 -24.15
CA ILE A 196 -35.02 9.53 -25.57
C ILE A 196 -36.09 8.53 -26.04
N ASP A 197 -36.20 7.38 -25.37
CA ASP A 197 -37.17 6.33 -25.68
C ASP A 197 -38.51 6.55 -24.92
N GLY A 198 -38.63 7.67 -24.19
CA GLY A 198 -39.83 8.06 -23.45
C GLY A 198 -40.01 7.35 -22.10
N GLU A 199 -39.00 6.62 -21.65
CA GLU A 199 -39.01 5.89 -20.39
C GLU A 199 -38.74 6.84 -19.21
N ARG A 200 -39.41 6.57 -18.09
CA ARG A 200 -39.21 7.31 -16.84
C ARG A 200 -37.90 6.90 -16.19
N VAL A 201 -36.98 7.86 -16.02
CA VAL A 201 -35.67 7.66 -15.42
C VAL A 201 -35.43 8.65 -14.28
N GLY A 202 -34.74 8.20 -13.24
CA GLY A 202 -34.24 9.05 -12.16
C GLY A 202 -32.78 9.41 -12.40
N TYR A 203 -32.37 10.59 -11.95
CA TYR A 203 -30.98 11.02 -12.01
C TYR A 203 -30.49 11.53 -10.67
N HIS A 204 -29.20 11.35 -10.42
CA HIS A 204 -28.47 11.93 -9.29
C HIS A 204 -27.09 12.40 -9.76
N ILE A 205 -26.88 13.72 -9.71
CA ILE A 205 -25.65 14.37 -10.13
C ILE A 205 -24.98 14.98 -8.91
N VAL A 206 -23.69 14.72 -8.73
CA VAL A 206 -22.82 15.40 -7.77
C VAL A 206 -21.59 15.89 -8.52
N HIS A 207 -21.32 17.20 -8.49
CA HIS A 207 -20.18 17.77 -9.19
C HIS A 207 -19.52 18.87 -8.37
N SER A 208 -18.22 18.75 -8.12
CA SER A 208 -17.43 19.74 -7.39
C SER A 208 -17.41 21.09 -8.10
N VAL A 209 -17.64 22.16 -7.34
CA VAL A 209 -17.58 23.53 -7.84
C VAL A 209 -16.77 24.40 -6.89
N VAL A 210 -16.12 25.41 -7.45
CA VAL A 210 -15.41 26.42 -6.66
C VAL A 210 -16.42 27.42 -6.13
N VAL A 211 -16.58 27.47 -4.81
CA VAL A 211 -17.46 28.45 -4.14
C VAL A 211 -16.59 29.52 -3.48
N PRO A 212 -16.80 30.82 -3.77
CA PRO A 212 -16.07 31.88 -3.10
C PRO A 212 -16.18 31.76 -1.57
N ASP A 213 -15.17 32.23 -0.85
CA ASP A 213 -15.13 32.27 0.63
C ASP A 213 -15.20 30.90 1.32
N THR A 214 -15.02 29.80 0.58
CA THR A 214 -14.93 28.43 1.14
C THR A 214 -13.49 27.90 1.14
N GLN A 215 -12.55 28.71 1.64
CA GLN A 215 -11.14 28.32 1.68
C GLN A 215 -10.90 27.13 2.63
N PRO A 216 -9.95 26.22 2.32
CA PRO A 216 -9.63 25.09 3.17
C PRO A 216 -9.35 25.52 4.62
N ILE A 217 -9.87 24.76 5.59
CA ILE A 217 -9.78 25.11 7.00
C ILE A 217 -8.49 24.53 7.57
N ASP A 218 -7.41 25.32 7.56
CA ASP A 218 -6.06 24.88 7.98
C ASP A 218 -6.02 24.24 9.37
N LYS A 219 -6.76 24.82 10.33
CA LYS A 219 -6.81 24.34 11.72
C LYS A 219 -7.39 22.93 11.87
N GLN A 220 -8.14 22.46 10.89
CA GLN A 220 -8.77 21.14 10.92
C GLN A 220 -8.06 20.08 10.09
N ARG A 221 -6.94 20.46 9.43
CA ARG A 221 -6.15 19.57 8.57
C ARG A 221 -7.01 18.88 7.50
N LEU A 222 -8.04 19.56 7.00
CA LEU A 222 -8.87 19.10 5.89
C LEU A 222 -8.14 19.27 4.56
N VAL A 223 -8.40 18.37 3.61
CA VAL A 223 -7.86 18.45 2.24
C VAL A 223 -9.02 18.63 1.26
N ARG A 224 -9.02 19.72 0.48
CA ARG A 224 -10.04 19.98 -0.54
C ARG A 224 -9.93 18.96 -1.67
N GLY A 225 -11.00 18.22 -1.90
CA GLY A 225 -11.11 17.27 -3.01
C GLY A 225 -12.04 17.77 -4.12
N ASN A 226 -11.90 17.17 -5.29
CA ASN A 226 -12.82 17.32 -6.42
C ASN A 226 -13.49 15.97 -6.70
N VAL A 227 -14.80 15.97 -6.96
CA VAL A 227 -15.57 14.77 -7.28
C VAL A 227 -16.59 15.07 -8.36
N SER A 228 -16.77 14.14 -9.31
CA SER A 228 -17.88 14.14 -10.26
C SER A 228 -18.49 12.75 -10.32
N LEU A 229 -19.79 12.69 -10.06
CA LEU A 229 -20.61 11.48 -10.02
C LEU A 229 -21.90 11.75 -10.77
N TYR A 230 -22.25 10.85 -11.68
CA TYR A 230 -23.50 10.88 -12.42
C TYR A 230 -24.13 9.51 -12.28
N HIS A 231 -25.37 9.43 -11.79
CA HIS A 231 -26.11 8.19 -11.72
C HIS A 231 -27.42 8.34 -12.48
N VAL A 232 -27.75 7.34 -13.30
CA VAL A 232 -29.03 7.22 -13.99
C VAL A 232 -29.70 5.91 -13.55
N TYR A 233 -30.97 6.00 -13.19
CA TYR A 233 -31.77 4.89 -12.67
C TYR A 233 -33.00 4.67 -13.54
N ARG A 234 -33.21 3.44 -14.00
CA ARG A 234 -34.34 3.07 -14.87
C ARG A 234 -35.14 1.92 -14.28
N GLN A 235 -36.47 2.00 -14.28
CA GLN A 235 -37.31 0.88 -13.85
C GLN A 235 -37.29 -0.24 -14.91
N LYS A 236 -36.72 -1.39 -14.58
CA LYS A 236 -36.63 -2.55 -15.50
C LYS A 236 -37.80 -3.53 -15.38
N SER A 237 -38.29 -3.73 -14.15
CA SER A 237 -39.49 -4.52 -13.84
C SER A 237 -40.19 -3.92 -12.61
N PRO A 238 -41.43 -4.31 -12.24
CA PRO A 238 -42.12 -3.73 -11.09
C PRO A 238 -41.33 -3.72 -9.76
N ASN A 239 -40.36 -4.63 -9.60
CA ASN A 239 -39.53 -4.77 -8.39
C ASN A 239 -38.02 -4.68 -8.68
N THR A 240 -37.59 -4.15 -9.83
CA THR A 240 -36.17 -4.07 -10.19
C THR A 240 -35.83 -2.78 -10.93
N VAL A 241 -34.81 -2.08 -10.46
CA VAL A 241 -34.24 -0.86 -11.06
C VAL A 241 -32.87 -1.19 -11.65
N GLU A 242 -32.58 -0.69 -12.83
CA GLU A 242 -31.25 -0.72 -13.48
C GLU A 242 -30.51 0.58 -13.17
N GLU A 243 -29.24 0.50 -12.79
CA GLU A 243 -28.35 1.61 -12.42
C GLU A 243 -27.16 1.67 -13.38
N ASP A 244 -26.75 2.87 -13.77
CA ASP A 244 -25.50 3.17 -14.46
C ASP A 244 -24.80 4.39 -13.82
N LYS A 245 -23.46 4.35 -13.72
CA LYS A 245 -22.65 5.33 -12.99
C LYS A 245 -21.25 5.50 -13.59
N PRO A 246 -20.97 6.54 -14.40
CA PRO A 246 -19.62 7.03 -14.64
C PRO A 246 -19.12 7.91 -13.48
N MET A 247 -17.88 7.71 -13.03
CA MET A 247 -17.29 8.33 -11.83
C MET A 247 -15.88 8.78 -12.14
N SER A 248 -15.59 10.08 -12.00
CA SER A 248 -14.33 10.67 -12.45
C SER A 248 -13.64 11.44 -11.31
N GLU A 249 -12.47 11.00 -10.83
CA GLU A 249 -11.66 11.68 -9.79
C GLU A 249 -10.37 12.28 -10.37
N GLN A 250 -10.14 13.59 -10.24
CA GLN A 250 -8.89 14.27 -10.62
C GLN A 250 -7.83 14.17 -9.51
N LYS A 251 -6.61 13.68 -9.84
CA LYS A 251 -5.38 13.87 -9.05
C LYS A 251 -4.57 15.06 -9.57
N PRO A 252 -3.85 15.82 -8.71
CA PRO A 252 -3.17 17.05 -9.14
C PRO A 252 -1.94 16.78 -10.00
N ASP A 253 -1.69 17.72 -10.91
CA ASP A 253 -0.66 17.66 -11.95
C ASP A 253 0.70 18.15 -11.46
N THR A 254 1.73 17.32 -11.64
CA THR A 254 3.14 17.70 -11.48
C THR A 254 3.85 17.40 -12.79
N ASN A 255 3.93 18.36 -13.71
CA ASN A 255 5.17 18.63 -14.44
C ASN A 255 5.08 19.81 -15.43
N LYS A 256 5.97 20.78 -15.23
CA LYS A 256 6.92 21.25 -16.27
C LYS A 256 8.17 21.82 -15.59
N ALA A 257 9.14 20.96 -15.34
CA ALA A 257 10.56 21.30 -15.37
C ALA A 257 11.31 20.07 -15.92
N GLN A 258 12.19 20.32 -16.87
CA GLN A 258 13.11 19.42 -17.58
C GLN A 258 13.26 17.96 -17.09
N GLN A 259 13.17 17.02 -18.05
CA GLN A 259 13.52 15.60 -17.96
C GLN A 259 14.49 15.24 -16.83
N GLN A 260 13.94 14.78 -15.72
CA GLN A 260 14.60 13.95 -14.73
C GLN A 260 13.57 12.86 -14.36
N GLN A 261 13.90 11.61 -14.64
CA GLN A 261 13.07 10.46 -14.30
C GLN A 261 12.90 10.46 -12.77
N GLU A 262 11.69 10.69 -12.24
CA GLU A 262 11.44 10.63 -10.80
C GLU A 262 11.83 9.23 -10.31
N LEU A 263 12.87 9.14 -9.48
CA LEU A 263 13.42 7.87 -9.00
C LEU A 263 12.45 7.11 -8.08
N PHE A 264 11.46 7.81 -7.49
CA PHE A 264 10.62 7.33 -6.40
C PHE A 264 9.17 7.84 -6.49
N PRO A 265 8.38 7.47 -7.52
CA PRO A 265 6.96 7.82 -7.59
C PRO A 265 6.16 7.25 -6.42
N SER A 266 5.14 7.99 -5.96
CA SER A 266 4.18 7.51 -4.95
C SER A 266 3.40 6.29 -5.47
N VAL A 267 3.26 5.27 -4.64
CA VAL A 267 2.59 4.00 -4.99
C VAL A 267 1.64 3.57 -3.89
N PHE A 268 0.51 3.00 -4.29
CA PHE A 268 -0.49 2.51 -3.35
C PHE A 268 -0.20 1.04 -3.01
N PRO A 269 -0.09 0.67 -1.73
CA PRO A 269 0.20 -0.72 -1.35
C PRO A 269 -0.94 -1.65 -1.77
N ASN A 270 -0.61 -2.91 -2.08
CA ASN A 270 -1.59 -3.88 -2.54
C ASN A 270 -2.59 -4.25 -1.42
N ILE A 271 -3.76 -3.58 -1.43
CA ILE A 271 -4.81 -3.71 -0.39
C ILE A 271 -5.27 -5.16 -0.18
N ARG A 272 -5.18 -6.02 -1.22
CA ARG A 272 -5.56 -7.44 -1.10
C ARG A 272 -4.76 -8.13 0.00
N MET A 273 -3.49 -7.75 0.19
CA MET A 273 -2.59 -8.32 1.19
C MET A 273 -2.87 -7.85 2.63
N LEU A 274 -3.58 -6.73 2.78
CA LEU A 274 -3.90 -6.11 4.08
C LEU A 274 -5.28 -6.53 4.61
N VAL A 275 -6.20 -6.94 3.74
CA VAL A 275 -7.59 -7.22 4.14
C VAL A 275 -7.83 -8.72 4.34
N PHE A 276 -7.32 -9.56 3.42
CA PHE A 276 -7.54 -11.01 3.48
C PHE A 276 -6.45 -11.74 2.67
N PRO A 277 -5.35 -12.20 3.29
CA PRO A 277 -4.44 -13.14 2.64
C PRO A 277 -5.12 -14.52 2.60
N PHE A 278 -6.15 -14.68 1.75
CA PHE A 278 -6.99 -15.90 1.69
C PHE A 278 -6.17 -17.18 1.52
N ARG A 279 -5.06 -17.12 0.75
CA ARG A 279 -4.12 -18.22 0.57
C ARG A 279 -3.52 -18.69 1.90
N PHE A 280 -3.34 -17.79 2.86
CA PHE A 280 -2.75 -18.05 4.18
C PHE A 280 -3.78 -18.33 5.27
N LEU A 281 -5.02 -17.88 5.10
CA LEU A 281 -6.12 -18.26 5.99
C LEU A 281 -6.34 -19.77 6.01
N GLY A 282 -6.13 -20.45 4.88
CA GLY A 282 -6.18 -21.91 4.78
C GLY A 282 -5.09 -22.60 5.62
N TYR A 283 -3.84 -22.13 5.55
CA TYR A 283 -2.75 -22.64 6.40
C TYR A 283 -3.03 -22.38 7.87
N TRP A 284 -3.50 -21.19 8.23
CA TRP A 284 -3.86 -20.86 9.60
C TRP A 284 -5.02 -21.72 10.11
N LEU A 285 -6.11 -21.86 9.36
CA LEU A 285 -7.24 -22.74 9.73
C LEU A 285 -6.77 -24.19 9.85
N GLY A 286 -5.98 -24.66 8.89
CA GLY A 286 -5.37 -26.00 8.91
C GLY A 286 -4.57 -26.24 10.19
N ARG A 287 -3.63 -25.35 10.50
CA ARG A 287 -2.76 -25.47 11.67
C ARG A 287 -3.53 -25.30 12.99
N LYS A 288 -4.45 -24.33 13.06
CA LYS A 288 -5.26 -24.06 14.26
C LYS A 288 -6.27 -25.18 14.56
N LEU A 289 -6.88 -25.77 13.54
CA LEU A 289 -7.90 -26.81 13.70
C LEU A 289 -7.31 -28.22 13.75
N TRP A 290 -6.15 -28.44 13.11
CA TRP A 290 -5.63 -29.80 12.86
C TRP A 290 -4.16 -30.01 13.25
N ALA A 291 -3.44 -29.03 13.82
CA ALA A 291 -2.03 -29.20 14.19
C ALA A 291 -1.74 -28.88 15.67
N GLU A 292 -1.75 -29.93 16.47
CA GLU A 292 -0.52 -30.32 17.16
C GLU A 292 -0.17 -31.72 16.63
N GLU A 293 0.60 -31.80 15.54
CA GLU A 293 1.29 -33.06 15.27
C GLU A 293 2.27 -33.28 16.44
N PRO A 294 2.13 -34.34 17.24
CA PRO A 294 2.95 -34.51 18.46
C PRO A 294 4.46 -34.60 18.19
N ARG A 295 4.83 -34.78 16.91
CA ARG A 295 6.22 -34.91 16.43
C ARG A 295 6.67 -33.74 15.55
N ALA A 296 5.84 -32.73 15.32
CA ALA A 296 6.25 -31.58 14.52
C ALA A 296 7.37 -30.81 15.26
N PRO A 297 8.42 -30.34 14.53
CA PRO A 297 9.49 -29.55 15.13
C PRO A 297 8.94 -28.32 15.85
N GLN A 298 9.50 -28.02 17.02
CA GLN A 298 9.16 -26.84 17.81
C GLN A 298 10.31 -25.85 17.77
N ALA A 299 9.99 -24.57 17.58
CA ALA A 299 10.98 -23.52 17.64
C ALA A 299 11.50 -23.35 19.08
N ARG A 300 12.82 -23.27 19.22
CA ARG A 300 13.52 -23.04 20.50
C ARG A 300 13.97 -21.59 20.59
N THR A 301 13.83 -20.99 21.78
CA THR A 301 14.44 -19.68 22.07
C THR A 301 15.93 -19.81 22.29
N LEU A 302 16.69 -18.95 21.61
CA LEU A 302 18.13 -18.77 21.81
C LEU A 302 18.44 -17.54 22.65
N LEU A 303 17.70 -16.46 22.43
CA LEU A 303 17.83 -15.19 23.15
C LEU A 303 16.47 -14.49 23.25
N ASP A 304 16.18 -13.89 24.40
CA ASP A 304 14.90 -13.25 24.74
C ASP A 304 15.04 -11.84 25.36
N ASP A 305 16.25 -11.28 25.31
CA ASP A 305 16.56 -9.89 25.67
C ASP A 305 16.94 -9.11 24.40
N ILE A 306 15.94 -8.94 23.52
CA ILE A 306 16.01 -8.24 22.23
C ILE A 306 14.80 -7.31 22.13
N VAL A 307 15.01 -6.06 21.72
CA VAL A 307 13.92 -5.10 21.49
C VAL A 307 13.26 -5.35 20.14
N TYR A 308 14.00 -5.28 19.04
CA TYR A 308 13.46 -5.58 17.70
C TYR A 308 14.58 -6.07 16.78
N GLY A 309 14.64 -7.38 16.59
CA GLY A 309 15.72 -8.04 15.89
C GLY A 309 15.54 -8.11 14.38
N GLU A 310 16.62 -7.85 13.64
CA GLU A 310 16.64 -7.78 12.18
C GLU A 310 17.94 -8.32 11.58
N GLY A 311 17.92 -8.58 10.26
CA GLY A 311 19.11 -8.85 9.45
C GLY A 311 20.06 -9.94 9.98
N PRO A 312 19.59 -11.13 10.41
CA PRO A 312 20.46 -12.18 10.91
C PRO A 312 21.39 -12.70 9.80
N ARG A 313 22.63 -12.99 10.19
CA ARG A 313 23.70 -13.49 9.32
C ARG A 313 24.50 -14.57 10.04
N PHE A 314 24.70 -15.70 9.39
CA PHE A 314 25.39 -16.84 9.99
C PHE A 314 26.80 -17.02 9.43
N ARG A 315 27.83 -16.95 10.29
CA ARG A 315 29.20 -17.35 9.91
C ARG A 315 29.39 -18.83 10.15
N ILE A 316 29.51 -19.58 9.05
CA ILE A 316 29.76 -21.03 9.09
C ILE A 316 31.04 -21.40 9.86
N PRO A 317 32.20 -20.73 9.66
CA PRO A 317 33.45 -21.17 10.29
C PRO A 317 33.45 -21.03 11.80
N THR A 318 32.83 -19.97 12.32
CA THR A 318 32.80 -19.66 13.76
C THR A 318 31.52 -20.11 14.45
N LYS A 319 30.49 -20.52 13.69
CA LYS A 319 29.16 -20.89 14.19
C LYS A 319 28.51 -19.75 14.99
N GLU A 320 28.69 -18.53 14.51
CA GLU A 320 28.18 -17.32 15.13
C GLU A 320 27.06 -16.71 14.28
N LEU A 321 26.04 -16.20 14.96
CA LEU A 321 24.97 -15.40 14.38
C LEU A 321 25.23 -13.93 14.69
N TYR A 322 25.27 -13.10 13.66
CA TYR A 322 25.27 -11.66 13.77
C TYR A 322 23.88 -11.15 13.41
N PHE A 323 23.37 -10.16 14.11
CA PHE A 323 22.09 -9.54 13.80
C PHE A 323 22.04 -8.13 14.38
N THR A 324 21.12 -7.31 13.90
CA THR A 324 20.86 -6.00 14.48
C THR A 324 19.68 -6.07 15.44
N ASP A 325 19.82 -5.50 16.63
CA ASP A 325 18.67 -5.03 17.40
C ASP A 325 18.40 -3.59 16.96
N MET A 326 17.49 -3.45 15.99
CA MET A 326 17.24 -2.20 15.26
C MET A 326 16.80 -1.08 16.21
N GLN A 327 15.97 -1.41 17.19
CA GLN A 327 15.41 -0.45 18.15
C GLN A 327 16.32 -0.19 19.35
N ASP A 328 17.12 -1.19 19.78
CA ASP A 328 18.18 -0.99 20.78
C ASP A 328 19.49 -0.47 20.16
N LYS A 329 19.49 -0.26 18.83
CA LYS A 329 20.55 0.37 18.02
C LYS A 329 21.92 -0.31 18.11
N LYS A 330 21.91 -1.64 18.09
CA LYS A 330 23.10 -2.48 18.31
C LYS A 330 23.25 -3.55 17.25
N VAL A 331 24.50 -3.84 16.89
CA VAL A 331 24.89 -5.08 16.23
C VAL A 331 25.32 -6.07 17.31
N ILE A 332 24.66 -7.22 17.36
CA ILE A 332 24.88 -8.26 18.35
C ILE A 332 25.42 -9.50 17.65
N LYS A 333 26.42 -10.13 18.28
CA LYS A 333 26.95 -11.44 17.92
C LYS A 333 26.54 -12.47 18.95
N TYR A 334 26.01 -13.61 18.50
CA TYR A 334 25.59 -14.74 19.32
C TYR A 334 26.34 -16.00 18.91
N SER A 335 27.08 -16.60 19.84
CA SER A 335 27.78 -17.86 19.62
C SER A 335 26.85 -19.04 19.88
N LEU A 336 26.62 -19.88 18.86
CA LEU A 336 25.82 -21.11 19.05
C LEU A 336 26.50 -22.11 19.99
N GLU A 337 27.83 -22.13 20.01
CA GLU A 337 28.62 -23.05 20.83
C GLU A 337 28.53 -22.71 22.32
N THR A 338 28.67 -21.43 22.66
CA THR A 338 28.74 -21.00 24.06
C THR A 338 27.41 -20.45 24.58
N GLY A 339 26.45 -20.17 23.71
CA GLY A 339 25.21 -19.46 24.03
C GLY A 339 25.43 -17.99 24.44
N LYS A 340 26.62 -17.43 24.22
CA LYS A 340 26.99 -16.09 24.67
C LYS A 340 26.65 -15.05 23.61
N ARG A 341 26.02 -13.96 24.05
CA ARG A 341 25.90 -12.73 23.26
C ARG A 341 27.05 -11.75 23.53
N THR A 342 27.49 -11.03 22.51
CA THR A 342 28.53 -10.01 22.55
C THR A 342 28.10 -8.80 21.72
N LEU A 343 28.37 -7.59 22.21
CA LEU A 343 28.16 -6.37 21.44
C LEU A 343 29.28 -6.23 20.40
N VAL A 344 28.93 -6.02 19.15
CA VAL A 344 29.89 -5.75 18.05
C VAL A 344 30.01 -4.26 17.82
N TYR A 345 28.87 -3.57 17.73
CA TYR A 345 28.81 -2.14 17.46
C TYR A 345 27.50 -1.57 18.01
N ASP A 346 27.52 -0.32 18.46
CA ASP A 346 26.34 0.46 18.83
C ASP A 346 26.39 1.88 18.27
N ASP A 347 25.24 2.39 17.85
CA ASP A 347 25.06 3.79 17.48
C ASP A 347 23.86 4.36 18.23
N PRO A 348 24.05 5.07 19.37
CA PRO A 348 22.93 5.57 20.15
C PRO A 348 22.04 6.58 19.39
N GLU A 349 22.50 7.12 18.26
CA GLU A 349 21.80 8.13 17.48
C GLU A 349 20.98 7.53 16.32
N ASP A 350 21.29 6.33 15.84
CA ASP A 350 20.65 5.76 14.65
C ASP A 350 20.20 4.31 14.80
N MET A 351 19.16 3.92 14.06
CA MET A 351 18.76 2.52 13.94
C MET A 351 19.67 1.81 12.94
N LEU A 352 19.94 0.52 13.19
CA LEU A 352 20.79 -0.32 12.37
C LEU A 352 19.96 -1.47 11.78
N SER A 353 20.29 -1.89 10.56
CA SER A 353 19.58 -3.00 9.88
C SER A 353 20.55 -3.93 9.13
N GLY A 354 20.53 -3.93 7.79
CA GLY A 354 21.25 -4.88 6.95
C GLY A 354 22.74 -5.01 7.28
N LEU A 355 23.22 -6.25 7.24
CA LEU A 355 24.61 -6.65 7.51
C LEU A 355 25.19 -7.42 6.33
N GLY A 356 26.50 -7.33 6.12
CA GLY A 356 27.21 -8.22 5.21
C GLY A 356 28.73 -8.02 5.26
N TRP A 357 29.51 -9.02 4.86
CA TRP A 357 30.97 -8.94 4.97
C TRP A 357 31.64 -8.58 3.65
N LEU A 358 32.60 -7.67 3.74
CA LEU A 358 33.57 -7.49 2.67
C LEU A 358 34.47 -8.75 2.56
N PRO A 359 35.07 -9.00 1.38
CA PRO A 359 35.99 -10.13 1.17
C PRO A 359 37.20 -10.14 2.12
N ASP A 360 37.59 -8.98 2.66
CA ASP A 360 38.68 -8.85 3.64
C ASP A 360 38.24 -9.19 5.09
N GLY A 361 36.96 -9.48 5.29
CA GLY A 361 36.37 -9.89 6.56
C GLY A 361 35.81 -8.75 7.41
N ARG A 362 35.91 -7.49 6.98
CA ARG A 362 35.26 -6.36 7.68
C ARG A 362 33.74 -6.41 7.47
N LEU A 363 32.99 -5.95 8.47
CA LEU A 363 31.53 -5.99 8.48
C LEU A 363 30.96 -4.66 7.98
N LEU A 364 30.11 -4.71 6.96
CA LEU A 364 29.27 -3.57 6.58
C LEU A 364 27.98 -3.55 7.38
N ILE A 365 27.57 -2.35 7.78
CA ILE A 365 26.39 -2.10 8.62
C ILE A 365 25.56 -0.99 7.99
N SER A 366 24.28 -1.25 7.74
CA SER A 366 23.30 -0.27 7.25
C SER A 366 22.82 0.63 8.39
N SER A 367 23.16 1.92 8.31
CA SER A 367 22.71 2.99 9.22
C SER A 367 21.46 3.64 8.62
N MET A 368 20.31 3.38 9.24
CA MET A 368 19.01 3.55 8.59
C MET A 368 18.62 5.01 8.39
N ASN A 369 18.49 5.81 9.46
CA ASN A 369 18.02 7.20 9.35
C ASN A 369 19.13 8.11 8.83
N LYS A 370 20.39 7.80 9.16
CA LYS A 370 21.55 8.49 8.58
C LYS A 370 21.70 8.16 7.10
N ARG A 371 21.10 7.09 6.57
CA ARG A 371 21.21 6.65 5.15
C ARG A 371 22.67 6.52 4.74
N GLN A 372 23.41 5.76 5.53
CA GLN A 372 24.84 5.51 5.38
C GLN A 372 25.12 4.03 5.50
N VAL A 373 26.20 3.57 4.87
CA VAL A 373 26.80 2.27 5.15
C VAL A 373 28.10 2.51 5.89
N LEU A 374 28.24 1.87 7.03
CA LEU A 374 29.45 1.89 7.85
C LEU A 374 30.24 0.62 7.59
N VAL A 375 31.56 0.67 7.77
CA VAL A 375 32.42 -0.51 7.82
C VAL A 375 33.05 -0.61 9.19
N HIS A 376 32.93 -1.78 9.81
CA HIS A 376 33.45 -2.10 11.13
C HIS A 376 34.51 -3.19 11.02
N ASP A 377 35.68 -2.94 11.60
CA ASP A 377 36.73 -3.93 11.76
C ASP A 377 36.79 -4.37 13.23
N GLU A 378 36.38 -5.62 13.49
CA GLU A 378 36.40 -6.21 14.84
C GLU A 378 37.83 -6.37 15.40
N LYS A 379 38.86 -6.46 14.56
CA LYS A 379 40.25 -6.66 15.02
C LYS A 379 40.81 -5.41 15.65
N THR A 380 40.51 -4.25 15.06
CA THR A 380 40.93 -2.93 15.55
C THR A 380 39.85 -2.28 16.41
N ASN A 381 38.63 -2.81 16.38
CA ASN A 381 37.43 -2.24 16.98
C ASN A 381 37.17 -0.80 16.51
N THR A 382 37.31 -0.58 15.20
CA THR A 382 37.10 0.73 14.57
C THR A 382 35.94 0.67 13.60
N THR A 383 35.11 1.72 13.61
CA THR A 383 34.02 1.91 12.66
C THR A 383 34.23 3.21 11.89
N GLU A 384 34.08 3.16 10.58
CA GLU A 384 34.23 4.31 9.69
C GLU A 384 33.10 4.35 8.65
N LEU A 385 32.88 5.51 8.05
CA LEU A 385 31.93 5.66 6.96
C LEU A 385 32.44 4.92 5.72
N TYR A 386 31.66 3.99 5.19
CA TYR A 386 31.97 3.28 3.96
C TYR A 386 31.38 3.98 2.74
N ALA A 387 30.10 4.37 2.82
CA ALA A 387 29.42 5.15 1.79
C ALA A 387 28.26 5.97 2.36
N ASP A 388 28.00 7.15 1.79
CA ASP A 388 26.78 7.92 2.04
C ASP A 388 25.81 7.70 0.86
N VAL A 389 24.59 7.27 1.15
CA VAL A 389 23.57 6.95 0.13
C VAL A 389 22.37 7.90 0.18
N LYS A 390 22.46 9.02 0.91
CA LYS A 390 21.37 9.99 1.06
C LYS A 390 20.86 10.57 -0.25
N ASP A 391 21.75 10.74 -1.23
CA ASP A 391 21.40 11.35 -2.52
C ASP A 391 20.62 10.41 -3.44
N VAL A 392 20.67 9.10 -3.16
CA VAL A 392 20.08 8.04 -3.98
C VAL A 392 19.07 7.18 -3.20
N THR A 393 18.67 7.61 -2.01
CA THR A 393 17.63 6.98 -1.18
C THR A 393 16.75 8.07 -0.56
N GLN A 394 15.45 7.83 -0.39
CA GLN A 394 14.54 8.89 0.10
C GLN A 394 14.34 8.90 1.62
N VAL A 395 14.08 7.74 2.24
CA VAL A 395 13.65 7.71 3.65
C VAL A 395 14.69 7.07 4.57
N ARG A 396 14.84 5.76 4.53
CA ARG A 396 15.79 5.02 5.37
C ARG A 396 16.50 3.97 4.55
N ALA A 397 17.78 3.72 4.83
CA ALA A 397 18.41 2.49 4.38
C ALA A 397 17.76 1.29 5.11
N ASN A 398 17.73 0.12 4.46
CA ASN A 398 17.12 -1.09 4.99
C ASN A 398 18.11 -2.27 4.90
N ASP A 399 17.61 -3.46 4.55
CA ASP A 399 18.42 -4.67 4.40
C ASP A 399 19.41 -4.59 3.24
N MET A 400 20.48 -5.36 3.37
CA MET A 400 21.65 -5.33 2.50
C MET A 400 22.26 -6.72 2.35
N VAL A 401 22.81 -6.99 1.18
CA VAL A 401 23.67 -8.15 0.93
C VAL A 401 24.97 -7.70 0.28
N VAL A 402 26.07 -8.36 0.62
CA VAL A 402 27.37 -8.15 -0.03
C VAL A 402 27.64 -9.32 -0.97
N SER A 403 28.14 -9.03 -2.17
CA SER A 403 28.56 -10.04 -3.14
C SER A 403 30.00 -10.48 -2.87
N THR A 404 30.41 -11.60 -3.47
CA THR A 404 31.79 -12.10 -3.40
C THR A 404 32.82 -11.14 -4.00
N SER A 405 32.39 -10.20 -4.85
CA SER A 405 33.25 -9.11 -5.37
C SER A 405 33.48 -7.98 -4.37
N GLY A 406 32.77 -7.99 -3.24
CA GLY A 406 32.74 -6.90 -2.25
C GLY A 406 31.77 -5.77 -2.59
N ARG A 407 31.01 -5.88 -3.69
CA ARG A 407 29.91 -4.95 -3.96
C ARG A 407 28.72 -5.26 -3.07
N ALA A 408 28.20 -4.25 -2.38
CA ALA A 408 26.97 -4.33 -1.60
C ALA A 408 25.75 -3.94 -2.44
N TYR A 409 24.61 -4.59 -2.22
CA TYR A 409 23.29 -4.18 -2.72
C TYR A 409 22.39 -3.90 -1.53
N LEU A 410 21.83 -2.69 -1.50
CA LEU A 410 21.11 -2.12 -0.38
C LEU A 410 19.70 -1.73 -0.83
N GLY A 411 18.70 -2.19 -0.10
CA GLY A 411 17.34 -1.70 -0.20
C GLY A 411 17.14 -0.43 0.64
N SER A 412 16.14 0.37 0.29
CA SER A 412 15.69 1.48 1.12
C SER A 412 14.19 1.45 1.40
N PHE A 413 13.79 2.02 2.53
CA PHE A 413 12.40 2.40 2.78
C PHE A 413 12.00 3.48 1.79
N GLY A 414 10.83 3.28 1.17
CA GLY A 414 10.15 4.31 0.39
C GLY A 414 9.10 5.07 1.20
N PHE A 415 9.08 4.96 2.54
CA PHE A 415 8.05 5.58 3.38
C PHE A 415 8.54 5.88 4.79
N HIS A 416 7.95 6.86 5.46
CA HIS A 416 8.12 7.09 6.88
C HIS A 416 7.12 6.24 7.68
N HIS A 417 7.57 5.48 8.69
CA HIS A 417 6.67 4.65 9.53
C HIS A 417 5.51 5.44 10.17
N ALA A 418 5.70 6.74 10.44
CA ALA A 418 4.66 7.63 10.97
C ALA A 418 3.62 8.08 9.93
N ASP A 419 3.83 7.80 8.65
CA ASP A 419 2.97 8.16 7.53
C ASP A 419 2.97 7.04 6.48
N ILE A 420 2.15 6.00 6.69
CA ILE A 420 2.00 4.88 5.75
C ILE A 420 1.40 5.31 4.39
N MET A 421 0.92 6.55 4.26
CA MET A 421 0.47 7.12 2.98
C MET A 421 1.62 7.79 2.21
N SER A 422 2.82 7.88 2.80
CA SER A 422 4.05 8.34 2.15
C SER A 422 4.75 7.25 1.32
N ILE A 423 4.12 6.09 1.12
CA ILE A 423 4.70 4.99 0.33
C ILE A 423 4.98 5.49 -1.08
N ALA A 424 6.27 5.62 -1.34
CA ALA A 424 6.88 5.74 -2.64
C ALA A 424 7.53 4.41 -2.99
N SER A 425 7.62 4.17 -4.29
CA SER A 425 8.55 3.17 -4.78
C SER A 425 9.96 3.58 -4.37
N SER A 426 10.81 2.59 -4.18
CA SER A 426 12.16 2.70 -3.68
C SER A 426 13.12 2.12 -4.71
N ALA A 427 14.41 2.18 -4.40
CA ALA A 427 15.46 1.68 -5.24
C ALA A 427 16.23 0.54 -4.57
N ILE A 428 16.87 -0.28 -5.41
CA ILE A 428 18.06 -1.01 -5.02
C ILE A 428 19.25 -0.15 -5.43
N VAL A 429 20.10 0.14 -4.45
CA VAL A 429 21.35 0.87 -4.62
C VAL A 429 22.49 -0.13 -4.48
N SER A 430 23.56 0.01 -5.25
CA SER A 430 24.79 -0.75 -5.04
C SER A 430 25.96 0.15 -4.66
N ILE A 431 26.87 -0.42 -3.88
CA ILE A 431 28.08 0.25 -3.38
C ILE A 431 29.26 -0.62 -3.76
N GLY A 432 30.15 -0.10 -4.61
CA GLY A 432 31.36 -0.78 -5.02
C GLY A 432 32.42 -0.87 -3.90
N PRO A 433 33.42 -1.77 -4.02
CA PRO A 433 34.54 -1.86 -3.08
C PRO A 433 35.29 -0.55 -2.84
N ASP A 434 35.26 0.35 -3.82
CA ASP A 434 35.84 1.69 -3.83
C ASP A 434 34.93 2.77 -3.23
N GLY A 435 33.76 2.39 -2.70
CA GLY A 435 32.75 3.30 -2.17
C GLY A 435 31.83 3.92 -3.24
N SER A 436 31.96 3.54 -4.52
CA SER A 436 31.13 4.09 -5.60
C SER A 436 29.67 3.68 -5.46
N VAL A 437 28.76 4.66 -5.44
CA VAL A 437 27.31 4.44 -5.26
C VAL A 437 26.59 4.50 -6.61
N ARG A 438 25.71 3.53 -6.88
CA ARG A 438 24.84 3.51 -8.08
C ARG A 438 23.41 3.13 -7.74
N VAL A 439 22.44 3.76 -8.40
CA VAL A 439 21.06 3.26 -8.46
C VAL A 439 21.02 2.12 -9.48
N GLU A 440 20.64 0.92 -9.05
CA GLU A 440 20.62 -0.27 -9.90
C GLU A 440 19.22 -0.61 -10.41
N ALA A 441 18.21 -0.45 -9.56
CA ALA A 441 16.81 -0.67 -9.93
C ALA A 441 15.91 0.32 -9.18
N THR A 442 14.79 0.71 -9.78
CA THR A 442 13.76 1.59 -9.20
C THR A 442 12.39 0.93 -9.33
N GLY A 443 11.38 1.48 -8.66
CA GLY A 443 10.01 0.98 -8.77
C GLY A 443 9.67 -0.16 -7.81
N LEU A 444 10.59 -0.56 -6.91
CA LEU A 444 10.33 -1.60 -5.91
C LEU A 444 9.51 -1.03 -4.76
N VAL A 445 8.50 -1.75 -4.27
CA VAL A 445 7.68 -1.25 -3.15
C VAL A 445 8.13 -1.89 -1.83
N PHE A 446 8.86 -1.11 -1.04
CA PHE A 446 9.46 -1.53 0.23
C PHE A 446 10.36 -2.79 0.07
N PRO A 447 11.52 -2.65 -0.63
CA PRO A 447 12.50 -3.72 -0.73
C PRO A 447 13.07 -4.07 0.64
N ASN A 448 12.99 -5.35 0.97
CA ASN A 448 13.34 -5.89 2.27
C ASN A 448 14.41 -6.97 2.09
N GLY A 449 14.18 -8.19 2.58
CA GLY A 449 15.11 -9.32 2.44
C GLY A 449 15.74 -9.41 1.05
N VAL A 450 17.06 -9.49 0.99
CA VAL A 450 17.81 -9.53 -0.28
C VAL A 450 18.88 -10.62 -0.27
N VAL A 451 18.92 -11.45 -1.30
CA VAL A 451 19.90 -12.55 -1.41
C VAL A 451 20.52 -12.61 -2.79
N ILE A 452 21.75 -13.14 -2.87
CA ILE A 452 22.42 -13.43 -4.13
C ILE A 452 22.49 -14.95 -4.30
N THR A 453 22.24 -15.48 -5.50
CA THR A 453 22.39 -16.91 -5.79
C THR A 453 23.86 -17.37 -5.69
N PRO A 454 24.14 -18.66 -5.43
CA PRO A 454 25.52 -19.12 -5.21
C PRO A 454 26.47 -18.97 -6.42
N ASP A 455 25.92 -18.87 -7.62
CA ASP A 455 26.69 -18.59 -8.84
C ASP A 455 27.07 -17.11 -8.98
N GLY A 456 26.56 -16.24 -8.10
CA GLY A 456 26.77 -14.80 -8.10
C GLY A 456 26.00 -14.04 -9.17
N LYS A 457 25.07 -14.69 -9.89
CA LYS A 457 24.45 -14.14 -11.11
C LYS A 457 23.04 -13.60 -10.94
N THR A 458 22.37 -13.89 -9.83
CA THR A 458 21.00 -13.44 -9.61
C THR A 458 20.87 -12.78 -8.24
N LEU A 459 20.32 -11.57 -8.20
CA LEU A 459 19.85 -10.92 -6.98
C LEU A 459 18.35 -11.19 -6.83
N ILE A 460 17.89 -11.67 -5.69
CA ILE A 460 16.47 -11.85 -5.36
C ILE A 460 16.12 -10.91 -4.21
N VAL A 461 15.04 -10.16 -4.38
CA VAL A 461 14.58 -9.13 -3.43
C VAL A 461 13.13 -9.41 -3.03
N GLY A 462 12.83 -9.36 -1.73
CA GLY A 462 11.46 -9.35 -1.23
C GLY A 462 10.85 -7.95 -1.29
N GLU A 463 9.71 -7.81 -1.95
CA GLU A 463 8.92 -6.56 -1.97
C GLU A 463 7.75 -6.70 -1.00
N THR A 464 7.88 -6.11 0.20
CA THR A 464 6.97 -6.36 1.32
C THR A 464 5.53 -6.04 0.96
N PHE A 465 5.25 -4.86 0.40
CA PHE A 465 3.87 -4.43 0.12
C PHE A 465 3.28 -4.96 -1.19
N GLU A 466 4.12 -5.49 -2.08
CA GLU A 466 3.66 -6.24 -3.25
C GLU A 466 3.39 -7.71 -2.91
N GLY A 467 4.00 -8.22 -1.83
CA GLY A 467 3.87 -9.61 -1.39
C GLY A 467 4.51 -10.60 -2.38
N ARG A 468 5.59 -10.19 -3.02
CA ARG A 468 6.30 -10.96 -4.06
C ARG A 468 7.81 -10.92 -3.88
N LEU A 469 8.48 -11.84 -4.56
CA LEU A 469 9.92 -11.86 -4.75
C LEU A 469 10.24 -11.46 -6.19
N THR A 470 11.20 -10.57 -6.37
CA THR A 470 11.65 -10.05 -7.67
C THR A 470 13.12 -10.37 -7.87
N ALA A 471 13.47 -10.87 -9.05
CA ALA A 471 14.84 -11.23 -9.41
C ALA A 471 15.44 -10.28 -10.44
N TYR A 472 16.74 -10.08 -10.35
CA TYR A 472 17.57 -9.32 -11.30
C TYR A 472 18.81 -10.14 -11.67
N ASP A 473 19.24 -10.04 -12.92
CA ASP A 473 20.51 -10.60 -13.35
C ASP A 473 21.64 -9.65 -12.94
N ILE A 474 22.73 -10.19 -12.39
CA ILE A 474 23.94 -9.48 -12.00
C ILE A 474 24.97 -9.63 -13.12
N GLY A 475 25.31 -8.51 -13.77
CA GLY A 475 26.37 -8.44 -14.78
C GLY A 475 27.76 -8.63 -14.18
N GLU A 476 28.77 -8.87 -15.03
CA GLU A 476 30.18 -8.97 -14.61
C GLU A 476 30.68 -7.69 -13.92
N ASP A 477 30.17 -6.54 -14.36
CA ASP A 477 30.46 -5.24 -13.77
C ASP A 477 29.62 -4.96 -12.51
N GLY A 478 28.80 -5.93 -12.07
CA GLY A 478 27.88 -5.88 -10.94
C GLY A 478 26.63 -5.02 -11.15
N LYS A 479 26.27 -4.67 -12.40
CA LYS A 479 25.01 -3.97 -12.68
C LYS A 479 23.82 -4.92 -12.67
N LEU A 480 22.67 -4.41 -12.22
CA LEU A 480 21.42 -5.16 -12.28
C LEU A 480 20.70 -4.95 -13.62
N SER A 481 20.10 -6.02 -14.12
CA SER A 481 19.27 -5.98 -15.34
C SER A 481 18.16 -7.04 -15.28
N ASN A 482 17.26 -7.06 -16.27
CA ASN A 482 16.23 -8.08 -16.44
C ASN A 482 15.36 -8.34 -15.18
N GLY A 483 14.90 -7.25 -14.56
CA GLY A 483 13.97 -7.30 -13.42
C GLY A 483 12.71 -8.08 -13.77
N ARG A 484 12.42 -9.14 -13.00
CA ARG A 484 11.30 -10.06 -13.26
C ARG A 484 10.70 -10.58 -11.97
N LEU A 485 9.41 -10.92 -12.02
CA LEU A 485 8.77 -11.68 -10.95
C LEU A 485 9.50 -13.02 -10.78
N TRP A 486 10.01 -13.29 -9.57
CA TRP A 486 10.58 -14.57 -9.20
C TRP A 486 9.52 -15.48 -8.57
N ALA A 487 8.70 -14.94 -7.66
CA ALA A 487 7.56 -15.65 -7.08
C ALA A 487 6.49 -14.69 -6.54
N ASP A 488 5.21 -15.00 -6.78
CA ASP A 488 4.09 -14.39 -6.06
C ASP A 488 3.83 -15.19 -4.78
N VAL A 489 4.26 -14.63 -3.64
CA VAL A 489 4.11 -15.25 -2.33
C VAL A 489 2.68 -15.05 -1.80
N GLY A 490 2.08 -13.89 -2.07
CA GLY A 490 0.71 -13.56 -1.70
C GLY A 490 0.54 -13.19 -0.22
N SER A 491 1.61 -12.74 0.45
CA SER A 491 1.60 -12.18 1.80
C SER A 491 2.76 -11.20 1.98
N LEU A 492 2.72 -10.36 3.02
CA LEU A 492 3.80 -9.43 3.34
C LEU A 492 5.08 -10.20 3.67
N VAL A 493 6.05 -10.15 2.75
CA VAL A 493 7.38 -10.76 2.90
C VAL A 493 8.34 -9.78 3.53
N ASP A 494 9.24 -10.27 4.36
CA ASP A 494 10.25 -9.47 5.04
C ASP A 494 11.66 -10.02 4.76
N GLY A 495 12.51 -10.24 5.77
CA GLY A 495 13.81 -10.86 5.60
C GLY A 495 13.73 -12.30 5.04
N ILE A 496 14.56 -12.60 4.05
CA ILE A 496 14.58 -13.88 3.31
C ILE A 496 15.94 -14.56 3.41
N CYS A 497 16.04 -15.87 3.16
CA CYS A 497 17.33 -16.55 2.96
C CYS A 497 17.20 -17.68 1.91
N LEU A 498 18.31 -18.07 1.29
CA LEU A 498 18.33 -19.07 0.21
C LEU A 498 18.80 -20.44 0.70
N ASP A 499 18.15 -21.52 0.28
CA ASP A 499 18.56 -22.88 0.63
C ASP A 499 19.32 -23.60 -0.49
N ALA A 500 19.88 -24.76 -0.17
CA ALA A 500 20.72 -25.54 -1.07
C ALA A 500 19.99 -26.07 -2.32
N ASP A 501 18.65 -26.12 -2.32
CA ASP A 501 17.85 -26.51 -3.49
C ASP A 501 17.50 -25.30 -4.37
N GLY A 502 17.94 -24.09 -4.01
CA GLY A 502 17.60 -22.85 -4.69
C GLY A 502 16.21 -22.32 -4.33
N CYS A 503 15.60 -22.78 -3.22
CA CYS A 503 14.35 -22.22 -2.71
C CYS A 503 14.64 -21.08 -1.73
N VAL A 504 13.72 -20.12 -1.68
CA VAL A 504 13.78 -19.00 -0.74
C VAL A 504 12.91 -19.30 0.46
N TRP A 505 13.49 -19.22 1.66
CA TRP A 505 12.72 -19.04 2.88
C TRP A 505 12.40 -17.57 3.06
N ALA A 506 11.13 -17.22 3.17
CA ALA A 506 10.68 -15.86 3.43
C ALA A 506 9.99 -15.76 4.79
N SER A 507 10.40 -14.77 5.57
CA SER A 507 9.69 -14.36 6.79
C SER A 507 8.37 -13.71 6.40
N ILE A 508 7.29 -14.13 7.05
CA ILE A 508 5.95 -13.59 6.87
C ILE A 508 5.56 -12.84 8.14
N VAL A 509 5.38 -11.54 7.99
CA VAL A 509 4.84 -10.70 9.05
C VAL A 509 3.33 -10.91 9.15
N GLN A 510 2.79 -10.82 10.37
CA GLN A 510 1.35 -10.89 10.55
C GLN A 510 0.68 -9.68 9.88
N SER A 511 -0.25 -9.93 8.97
CA SER A 511 -1.10 -8.92 8.35
C SER A 511 -2.56 -9.37 8.33
N GLY A 512 -3.49 -8.41 8.22
CA GLY A 512 -4.92 -8.70 8.16
C GLY A 512 -5.68 -8.51 9.48
N MET A 513 -6.99 -8.77 9.43
CA MET A 513 -7.90 -8.56 10.56
C MET A 513 -7.76 -9.60 11.68
N TYR A 514 -7.07 -10.72 11.42
CA TYR A 514 -6.96 -11.85 12.34
C TYR A 514 -5.55 -11.93 12.92
N GLN A 515 -5.43 -12.20 14.21
CA GLN A 515 -4.15 -12.55 14.84
C GLN A 515 -3.78 -13.99 14.49
N THR A 516 -3.19 -14.17 13.31
CA THR A 516 -2.70 -15.46 12.84
C THR A 516 -1.31 -15.83 13.38
N GLY A 517 -0.60 -14.87 13.97
CA GLY A 517 0.85 -14.90 14.06
C GLY A 517 1.51 -14.68 12.69
N GLY A 518 2.83 -14.57 12.69
CA GLY A 518 3.66 -14.65 11.48
C GLY A 518 4.14 -16.07 11.23
N GLY A 519 5.07 -16.22 10.28
CA GLY A 519 5.61 -17.53 9.95
C GLY A 519 6.77 -17.47 8.97
N LEU A 520 7.17 -18.63 8.49
CA LEU A 520 8.24 -18.83 7.53
C LEU A 520 7.70 -19.71 6.41
N VAL A 521 7.91 -19.29 5.17
CA VAL A 521 7.46 -20.04 4.00
C VAL A 521 8.64 -20.37 3.10
N ARG A 522 8.73 -21.63 2.69
CA ARG A 522 9.72 -22.09 1.72
C ARG A 522 9.10 -22.04 0.34
N VAL A 523 9.62 -21.17 -0.53
CA VAL A 523 9.06 -20.88 -1.85
C VAL A 523 10.08 -21.25 -2.91
N LYS A 524 9.64 -22.00 -3.91
CA LYS A 524 10.40 -22.27 -5.13
C LYS A 524 10.13 -21.19 -6.17
N GLU A 525 11.10 -20.95 -7.05
CA GLU A 525 10.90 -20.08 -8.21
C GLU A 525 9.61 -20.45 -8.96
N GLY A 526 8.81 -19.43 -9.32
CA GLY A 526 7.46 -19.59 -9.86
C GLY A 526 6.34 -19.54 -8.81
N GLY A 527 6.64 -19.53 -7.51
CA GLY A 527 5.67 -19.29 -6.43
C GLY A 527 5.00 -20.52 -5.83
N GLU A 528 5.56 -21.70 -6.06
CA GLU A 528 5.17 -22.94 -5.37
C GLU A 528 5.66 -22.89 -3.92
N ILE A 529 4.74 -23.04 -2.96
CA ILE A 529 5.07 -23.10 -1.52
C ILE A 529 5.29 -24.57 -1.17
N LEU A 530 6.51 -24.92 -0.77
CA LEU A 530 6.93 -26.28 -0.45
C LEU A 530 6.86 -26.59 1.04
N ASP A 531 6.98 -25.58 1.90
CA ASP A 531 6.91 -25.75 3.35
C ASP A 531 6.42 -24.47 4.04
N VAL A 532 5.79 -24.63 5.20
CA VAL A 532 5.21 -23.56 6.02
C VAL A 532 5.41 -23.87 7.51
N ILE A 533 6.12 -22.99 8.21
CA ILE A 533 6.36 -23.06 9.65
C ILE A 533 5.71 -21.84 10.33
N GLY A 534 5.06 -22.03 11.47
CA GLY A 534 4.44 -20.95 12.24
C GLY A 534 2.94 -20.79 12.01
N PHE A 535 2.45 -19.55 11.89
CA PHE A 535 1.02 -19.22 11.84
C PHE A 535 0.23 -19.78 13.04
N GLY A 536 0.81 -19.62 14.24
CA GLY A 536 0.26 -20.13 15.50
C GLY A 536 0.66 -21.57 15.83
N ALA A 537 1.43 -22.24 14.97
CA ALA A 537 2.02 -23.56 15.21
C ALA A 537 3.54 -23.47 15.48
N ASN A 538 4.17 -24.62 15.73
CA ASN A 538 5.62 -24.76 15.97
C ASN A 538 6.16 -23.90 17.13
N GLY A 539 5.29 -23.42 18.03
CA GLY A 539 5.64 -22.49 19.09
C GLY A 539 5.89 -21.04 18.62
N ILE A 540 5.54 -20.69 17.38
CA ILE A 540 5.66 -19.34 16.80
C ILE A 540 4.29 -18.68 16.85
N LYS A 541 4.18 -17.61 17.64
CA LYS A 541 2.89 -16.97 17.94
C LYS A 541 2.83 -15.51 17.47
N ASN A 542 3.98 -14.89 17.25
CA ASN A 542 4.07 -13.50 16.82
C ASN A 542 4.60 -13.38 15.39
N SER A 543 4.77 -12.14 14.91
CA SER A 543 5.33 -11.86 13.60
C SER A 543 6.79 -12.31 13.50
N VAL A 544 7.18 -12.78 12.32
CA VAL A 544 8.58 -13.11 12.00
C VAL A 544 9.07 -12.09 10.98
N PHE A 545 10.17 -11.42 11.28
CA PHE A 545 10.67 -10.29 10.51
C PHE A 545 11.90 -10.62 9.68
N ALA A 546 12.77 -11.50 10.16
CA ALA A 546 13.91 -11.93 9.37
C ALA A 546 14.32 -13.37 9.65
N CYS A 547 15.00 -14.00 8.69
CA CYS A 547 15.44 -15.38 8.79
C CYS A 547 16.78 -15.64 8.11
N GLN A 548 17.50 -16.65 8.60
CA GLN A 548 18.80 -17.05 8.12
C GLN A 548 18.98 -18.56 8.33
N LEU A 549 19.35 -19.28 7.29
CA LEU A 549 19.77 -20.68 7.41
C LEU A 549 21.20 -20.78 7.92
N GLY A 550 21.46 -21.80 8.73
CA GLY A 550 22.81 -22.18 9.14
C GLY A 550 22.89 -23.66 9.48
N THR A 551 24.05 -24.07 9.97
CA THR A 551 24.31 -25.47 10.35
C THR A 551 25.07 -25.47 11.67
N ASP A 552 24.54 -26.16 12.67
CA ASP A 552 25.12 -26.20 14.01
C ASP A 552 26.37 -27.10 14.08
N SER A 553 26.86 -27.37 15.29
CA SER A 553 28.02 -28.22 15.56
C SER A 553 27.76 -29.69 15.28
N ASP A 554 26.49 -30.12 15.37
CA ASP A 554 26.08 -31.52 15.17
C ASP A 554 25.79 -31.82 13.69
N GLY A 555 25.99 -30.83 12.82
CA GLY A 555 25.72 -30.93 11.39
C GLY A 555 24.25 -30.79 11.02
N LYS A 556 23.38 -30.43 11.97
CA LYS A 556 21.96 -30.24 11.72
C LYS A 556 21.71 -28.85 11.15
N HIS A 557 20.82 -28.78 10.17
CA HIS A 557 20.43 -27.53 9.55
C HIS A 557 19.37 -26.83 10.40
N GLN A 558 19.59 -25.55 10.62
CA GLN A 558 18.76 -24.72 11.47
C GLN A 558 18.29 -23.52 10.67
N LEU A 559 17.00 -23.20 10.76
CA LEU A 559 16.46 -21.92 10.34
C LEU A 559 16.38 -21.02 11.57
N PHE A 560 17.25 -20.02 11.61
CA PHE A 560 17.27 -18.97 12.63
C PHE A 560 16.34 -17.84 12.20
N PHE A 561 15.61 -17.25 13.13
CA PHE A 561 14.68 -16.18 12.81
C PHE A 561 14.42 -15.22 13.98
N MET A 562 14.04 -14.00 13.62
CA MET A 562 13.70 -12.93 14.55
C MET A 562 12.17 -12.84 14.66
N GLU A 563 11.65 -13.21 15.83
CA GLU A 563 10.22 -13.13 16.15
C GLU A 563 9.99 -11.91 17.07
N ALA A 564 8.96 -11.11 16.84
CA ALA A 564 8.61 -10.02 17.76
C ALA A 564 7.10 -9.82 17.91
N ALA A 565 6.67 -9.44 19.12
CA ALA A 565 5.26 -9.22 19.45
C ALA A 565 4.66 -8.02 18.70
N THR A 566 5.45 -6.96 18.49
CA THR A 566 5.06 -5.78 17.73
C THR A 566 6.27 -5.11 17.09
N SER A 567 6.05 -4.42 15.98
CA SER A 567 7.01 -3.54 15.31
C SER A 567 6.72 -2.05 15.54
N TYR A 568 5.66 -1.71 16.28
CA TYR A 568 5.25 -0.33 16.53
C TYR A 568 5.97 0.24 17.76
N ASP A 569 6.83 1.24 17.54
CA ASP A 569 7.67 1.87 18.57
C ASP A 569 6.88 2.28 19.82
N ASP A 570 5.74 2.94 19.63
CA ASP A 570 4.90 3.43 20.73
C ASP A 570 4.35 2.28 21.60
N LEU A 571 4.16 1.10 21.02
CA LEU A 571 3.76 -0.11 21.74
C LEU A 571 4.94 -0.84 22.38
N ILE A 572 6.09 -0.89 21.70
CA ILE A 572 7.32 -1.51 22.22
C ILE A 572 7.74 -0.83 23.53
N TRP A 573 7.74 0.50 23.54
CA TRP A 573 8.26 1.29 24.65
C TRP A 573 7.20 1.68 25.70
N LYS A 574 5.94 1.31 25.48
CA LYS A 574 4.79 1.70 26.32
C LYS A 574 5.00 1.42 27.81
N ASP A 575 5.51 0.23 28.12
CA ASP A 575 5.70 -0.26 29.50
C ASP A 575 7.16 -0.10 29.97
N GLY A 576 7.95 0.70 29.26
CA GLY A 576 9.33 1.06 29.60
C GLY A 576 10.40 0.11 29.05
N PRO A 577 11.70 0.43 29.27
CA PRO A 577 12.82 -0.25 28.61
C PRO A 577 12.97 -1.74 28.96
N GLU A 578 12.63 -2.15 30.19
CA GLU A 578 12.69 -3.55 30.60
C GLU A 578 11.63 -4.41 29.90
N ALA A 579 10.46 -3.85 29.63
CA ALA A 579 9.41 -4.51 28.87
C ALA A 579 9.75 -4.56 27.37
N ALA A 580 10.28 -3.46 26.83
CA ALA A 580 10.72 -3.37 25.44
C ALA A 580 11.73 -4.48 25.07
N ARG A 581 12.66 -4.78 25.97
CA ARG A 581 13.64 -5.86 25.85
C ARG A 581 13.06 -7.27 25.71
N LYS A 582 11.79 -7.47 26.05
CA LYS A 582 11.09 -8.75 25.93
C LYS A 582 10.20 -8.82 24.69
N ASN A 583 10.23 -7.79 23.84
CA ASN A 583 9.42 -7.73 22.63
C ASN A 583 9.90 -8.72 21.56
N GLY A 584 11.21 -8.81 21.36
CA GLY A 584 11.86 -9.63 20.35
C GLY A 584 12.51 -10.89 20.89
N LEU A 585 12.60 -11.92 20.05
CA LEU A 585 13.24 -13.20 20.32
C LEU A 585 14.12 -13.61 19.14
N LEU A 586 15.31 -14.15 19.44
CA LEU A 586 16.06 -14.97 18.50
C LEU A 586 15.63 -16.42 18.69
N ARG A 587 15.11 -17.03 17.63
CA ARG A 587 14.56 -18.37 17.62
C ARG A 587 15.30 -19.24 16.62
N ALA A 588 15.21 -20.55 16.80
CA ALA A 588 15.69 -21.52 15.81
C ALA A 588 14.74 -22.70 15.71
N ILE A 589 14.67 -23.29 14.52
CA ILE A 589 13.96 -24.55 14.28
C ILE A 589 14.76 -25.43 13.31
N GLU A 590 14.80 -26.73 13.57
CA GLU A 590 15.51 -27.68 12.71
C GLU A 590 14.75 -27.85 11.38
N VAL A 591 15.49 -27.82 10.27
CA VAL A 591 14.97 -28.00 8.91
C VAL A 591 15.79 -29.05 8.17
N SER A 592 15.21 -29.67 7.14
CA SER A 592 15.87 -30.74 6.39
C SER A 592 16.89 -30.24 5.37
N ILE A 593 16.68 -29.06 4.81
CA ILE A 593 17.53 -28.48 3.76
C ILE A 593 18.39 -27.37 4.34
N GLY A 594 19.69 -27.46 4.10
CA GLY A 594 20.68 -26.50 4.57
C GLY A 594 20.74 -25.22 3.74
N PRO A 595 21.60 -24.28 4.16
CA PRO A 595 21.82 -23.02 3.45
C PRO A 595 22.42 -23.26 2.06
N ALA A 596 22.06 -22.39 1.10
CA ALA A 596 22.80 -22.26 -0.14
C ALA A 596 24.27 -21.92 0.14
N ARG A 597 25.20 -22.49 -0.63
CA ARG A 597 26.65 -22.27 -0.46
C ARG A 597 27.34 -21.95 -1.76
N VAL A 598 28.22 -20.95 -1.74
CA VAL A 598 29.12 -20.63 -2.86
C VAL A 598 30.30 -21.60 -2.81
N PRO A 599 30.57 -22.36 -3.88
CA PRO A 599 31.73 -23.25 -3.93
C PRO A 599 33.04 -22.48 -3.66
N GLY A 600 33.86 -22.99 -2.74
CA GLY A 600 35.14 -22.38 -2.38
C GLY A 600 35.05 -21.14 -1.49
N ASN A 601 33.86 -20.76 -1.02
CA ASN A 601 33.69 -19.75 0.02
C ASN A 601 33.05 -20.38 1.25
N ASP A 602 33.89 -20.75 2.21
CA ASP A 602 33.47 -21.40 3.46
C ASP A 602 32.72 -20.45 4.42
N SER A 603 32.65 -19.15 4.12
CA SER A 603 31.95 -18.16 4.93
C SER A 603 30.55 -17.84 4.42
N TYR A 604 30.27 -18.01 3.12
CA TYR A 604 28.97 -17.67 2.56
C TYR A 604 27.89 -18.67 2.97
N CYS A 605 26.76 -18.13 3.45
CA CYS A 605 25.67 -18.94 3.97
C CYS A 605 24.31 -18.33 3.65
N GLY A 606 23.52 -19.05 2.85
CA GLY A 606 22.08 -18.82 2.77
C GLY A 606 21.69 -17.51 2.08
N GLY A 607 22.42 -17.11 1.05
CA GLY A 607 22.09 -15.89 0.30
C GLY A 607 22.84 -14.65 0.77
N TYR A 608 23.57 -14.72 1.89
CA TYR A 608 24.30 -13.60 2.47
C TYR A 608 25.80 -13.91 2.57
N CYS A 609 26.65 -13.06 1.97
CA CYS A 609 28.11 -13.11 2.17
C CYS A 609 28.54 -12.21 3.32
#